data_AF-A0A1Y1HV80-F1
#
_entry.id   AF-A0A1Y1HV80-F1
#
_cell.length_a   1.000
_cell.length_b   1.000
_cell.length_c   1.000
_cell.angle_alpha   90.00
_cell.angle_beta   90.00
_cell.angle_gamma   90.00
#
_symmetry.space_group_name_H-M   'P 1'
#
loop_
_entity.id
_entity.type
_entity.pdbx_description
1 polymer ?
#
loop_
_entity_poly.entity_id
_entity_poly.type
_entity_poly.pdbx_seq_one_letter_code
_entity_poly.pdbx_strand_id
1 'polypeptide(L)'
;MEGAALVKKGEVSSTPAHFKATKAMAIDSGEKRLRELGYKQELFRALGAIANFAIGYTIIGVLMGVTGLYGWGFQNGGPVSVVWGWFLTSIFCLFIASSMAELSSSLPTAGGLYPWFYVLAGPTWGPFWSWITGWYNFLGFVCGLAVINNIAANIIATQVVIATGPGPESGYVASKGLILAIMSGLCIIQATINTFNVRILAVFEKTVLCVELAGLVVIVATLLFRFCTQAIGQAAVHMSEETVGSDVTTPVSIISAVGAAGFFGWIFIIVLTFCIQDPATILDPQNATAGRSVVGQIFYDAFLSKGRSYNGAIALLTIPLVTACCSGVPQIAACSRVLFAMSRDKAVPFSGFVHWSPKGSHTPVAAVWISSLLSFCFALFSLKSVIAFNAVTTCGSISFHVAYIVPICLRLVCPQNFKPGPFNMGR
;
A
#
# COMPACT_ATOMS: atom_id res chain seq x y z
N MET A 1 -68.67 -8.89 36.40
CA MET A 1 -68.26 -9.12 35.00
C MET A 1 -66.97 -9.93 35.05
N GLU A 2 -67.05 -11.21 34.72
CA GLU A 2 -65.90 -12.11 34.65
C GLU A 2 -65.39 -12.20 33.20
N GLY A 3 -64.14 -12.65 33.02
CA GLY A 3 -63.62 -13.06 31.72
C GLY A 3 -62.09 -13.01 31.63
N ALA A 4 -61.39 -14.02 31.09
CA ALA A 4 -61.86 -15.36 30.73
C ALA A 4 -60.69 -16.37 30.61
N ALA A 5 -61.04 -17.66 30.69
CA ALA A 5 -60.38 -18.82 30.07
C ALA A 5 -58.87 -19.11 30.31
N LEU A 6 -58.62 -20.17 31.10
CA LEU A 6 -57.44 -21.04 30.98
C LEU A 6 -57.53 -21.90 29.70
N VAL A 7 -56.39 -22.26 29.09
CA VAL A 7 -56.30 -23.28 28.02
C VAL A 7 -55.21 -24.32 28.34
N LYS A 8 -55.38 -25.56 27.87
CA LYS A 8 -54.70 -26.79 28.34
C LYS A 8 -53.41 -27.15 27.59
N LYS A 9 -52.67 -28.12 28.17
CA LYS A 9 -51.62 -28.92 27.52
C LYS A 9 -52.18 -29.82 26.39
N GLY A 10 -51.33 -30.09 25.39
CA GLY A 10 -51.50 -31.02 24.27
C GLY A 10 -50.77 -30.46 23.05
N GLU A 11 -49.96 -31.19 22.27
CA GLU A 11 -49.61 -32.62 22.28
C GLU A 11 -48.10 -32.79 21.96
N VAL A 12 -47.54 -33.99 22.17
CA VAL A 12 -46.18 -34.33 21.74
C VAL A 12 -46.24 -35.00 20.37
N SER A 13 -45.74 -34.33 19.34
CA SER A 13 -45.54 -34.92 18.01
C SER A 13 -44.06 -35.18 17.76
N SER A 14 -43.70 -36.43 17.46
CA SER A 14 -42.32 -36.89 17.34
C SER A 14 -41.97 -37.29 15.90
N THR A 15 -41.19 -36.46 15.20
CA THR A 15 -40.51 -36.81 13.93
C THR A 15 -39.32 -35.84 13.71
N PRO A 16 -38.31 -36.18 12.88
CA PRO A 16 -37.00 -36.53 13.45
C PRO A 16 -35.93 -35.44 13.34
N ALA A 17 -34.84 -35.65 14.08
CA ALA A 17 -33.67 -34.76 14.18
C ALA A 17 -32.77 -34.74 12.92
N HIS A 18 -33.35 -34.41 11.75
CA HIS A 18 -32.65 -34.45 10.45
C HIS A 18 -32.73 -33.17 9.62
N PHE A 19 -32.90 -32.00 10.27
CA PHE A 19 -32.64 -30.71 9.62
C PHE A 19 -31.36 -30.07 10.15
N LYS A 20 -30.27 -30.30 9.39
CA LYS A 20 -28.94 -29.65 9.46
C LYS A 20 -28.59 -29.03 10.81
N ALA A 21 -27.68 -29.69 11.53
CA ALA A 21 -26.76 -28.98 12.41
C ALA A 21 -26.00 -27.95 11.56
N THR A 22 -26.49 -26.71 11.52
CA THR A 22 -25.80 -25.58 10.91
C THR A 22 -24.45 -25.51 11.57
N LYS A 23 -23.39 -25.78 10.80
CA LYS A 23 -22.00 -25.72 11.25
C LYS A 23 -21.80 -24.33 11.84
N ALA A 24 -21.87 -24.24 13.17
CA ALA A 24 -21.67 -23.00 13.89
C ALA A 24 -20.29 -22.50 13.47
N MET A 25 -20.26 -21.42 12.70
CA MET A 25 -19.00 -20.87 12.23
C MET A 25 -18.21 -20.50 13.47
N ALA A 26 -17.14 -21.26 13.74
CA ALA A 26 -16.22 -20.95 14.81
C ALA A 26 -15.76 -19.51 14.58
N ILE A 27 -16.14 -18.63 15.51
CA ILE A 27 -15.95 -17.18 15.36
C ILE A 27 -14.45 -16.97 15.14
N ASP A 28 -14.11 -16.31 14.03
CA ASP A 28 -12.72 -16.07 13.63
C ASP A 28 -11.95 -15.44 14.79
N SER A 29 -10.69 -15.82 15.01
CA SER A 29 -9.92 -15.34 16.16
C SER A 29 -9.84 -13.81 16.20
N GLY A 30 -9.66 -13.19 15.03
CA GLY A 30 -9.71 -11.73 14.86
C GLY A 30 -11.11 -11.14 15.02
N GLU A 31 -12.19 -11.86 14.68
CA GLU A 31 -13.57 -11.40 14.95
C GLU A 31 -13.90 -11.47 16.44
N LYS A 32 -13.53 -12.56 17.12
CA LYS A 32 -13.68 -12.69 18.58
C LYS A 32 -12.92 -11.57 19.27
N ARG A 33 -11.68 -11.29 18.86
CA ARG A 33 -10.87 -10.20 19.41
C ARG A 33 -11.48 -8.82 19.15
N LEU A 34 -12.02 -8.58 17.94
CA LEU A 34 -12.70 -7.32 17.62
C LEU A 34 -13.91 -7.08 18.54
N ARG A 35 -14.69 -8.14 18.81
CA ARG A 35 -15.82 -8.12 19.76
C ARG A 35 -15.37 -7.93 21.22
N GLU A 36 -14.27 -8.54 21.65
CA GLU A 36 -13.64 -8.31 22.97
C GLU A 36 -13.23 -6.84 23.19
N LEU A 37 -12.94 -6.10 22.11
CA LEU A 37 -12.59 -4.68 22.11
C LEU A 37 -13.81 -3.74 22.01
N GLY A 38 -15.03 -4.28 22.00
CA GLY A 38 -16.27 -3.50 21.89
C GLY A 38 -16.62 -3.04 20.46
N TYR A 39 -15.80 -3.37 19.46
CA TYR A 39 -16.10 -3.06 18.07
C TYR A 39 -16.97 -4.16 17.43
N LYS A 40 -17.96 -3.72 16.65
CA LYS A 40 -18.73 -4.59 15.76
C LYS A 40 -18.01 -4.70 14.42
N GLN A 41 -17.93 -5.91 13.86
CA GLN A 41 -17.42 -6.11 12.52
C GLN A 41 -18.45 -5.64 11.47
N GLU A 42 -18.00 -4.88 10.48
CA GLU A 42 -18.83 -4.35 9.40
C GLU A 42 -18.26 -4.66 8.01
N LEU A 43 -16.94 -4.88 7.90
CA LEU A 43 -16.30 -5.38 6.68
C LEU A 43 -16.33 -6.93 6.61
N PHE A 44 -16.26 -7.47 5.39
CA PHE A 44 -16.41 -8.91 5.14
C PHE A 44 -15.05 -9.61 5.02
N ARG A 45 -14.78 -10.62 5.87
CA ARG A 45 -13.53 -11.40 5.83
C ARG A 45 -13.45 -12.24 4.55
N ALA A 46 -12.53 -11.87 3.66
CA ALA A 46 -12.27 -12.50 2.36
C ALA A 46 -10.78 -12.66 2.03
N LEU A 47 -9.89 -11.97 2.74
CA LEU A 47 -8.45 -12.00 2.52
C LEU A 47 -7.82 -13.13 3.35
N GLY A 48 -7.21 -14.10 2.66
CA GLY A 48 -6.31 -15.07 3.29
C GLY A 48 -4.88 -14.53 3.37
N ALA A 49 -4.02 -15.19 4.16
CA ALA A 49 -2.66 -14.72 4.46
C ALA A 49 -1.83 -14.31 3.24
N ILE A 50 -1.88 -15.07 2.14
CA ILE A 50 -1.14 -14.73 0.90
C ILE A 50 -1.65 -13.43 0.27
N ALA A 51 -2.96 -13.16 0.32
CA ALA A 51 -3.52 -11.91 -0.19
C ALA A 51 -3.17 -10.71 0.72
N ASN A 52 -3.17 -10.91 2.04
CA ASN A 52 -2.80 -9.88 3.01
C ASN A 52 -1.30 -9.53 2.94
N PHE A 53 -0.44 -10.54 2.76
CA PHE A 53 0.98 -10.36 2.43
C PHE A 53 1.17 -9.66 1.08
N ALA A 54 0.44 -10.09 0.03
CA ALA A 54 0.46 -9.43 -1.27
C ALA A 54 0.14 -7.94 -1.14
N ILE A 55 -1.01 -7.58 -0.57
CA ILE A 55 -1.42 -6.19 -0.29
C ILE A 55 -0.31 -5.41 0.45
N GLY A 56 0.32 -6.02 1.46
CA GLY A 56 1.49 -5.47 2.15
C GLY A 56 2.65 -5.14 1.22
N TYR A 57 3.07 -6.12 0.41
CA TYR A 57 4.21 -6.05 -0.52
C TYR A 57 3.93 -5.19 -1.77
N THR A 58 2.70 -5.17 -2.29
CA THR A 58 2.30 -4.34 -3.44
C THR A 58 2.29 -2.84 -3.09
N ILE A 59 2.00 -2.44 -1.84
CA ILE A 59 2.19 -1.05 -1.35
C ILE A 59 3.66 -0.74 -1.08
N ILE A 60 4.48 -1.75 -0.76
CA ILE A 60 5.94 -1.64 -0.87
C ILE A 60 6.36 -1.39 -2.34
N GLY A 61 5.45 -1.48 -3.32
CA GLY A 61 5.56 -0.77 -4.59
C GLY A 61 6.82 -1.15 -5.36
N VAL A 62 7.13 -2.43 -5.33
CA VAL A 62 8.49 -2.87 -5.04
C VAL A 62 9.45 -2.48 -6.15
N LEU A 63 9.16 -2.87 -7.40
CA LEU A 63 10.01 -2.58 -8.55
C LEU A 63 9.91 -1.12 -9.00
N MET A 64 8.73 -0.52 -8.82
CA MET A 64 8.44 0.87 -9.15
C MET A 64 9.29 1.84 -8.31
N GLY A 65 9.45 1.57 -7.00
CA GLY A 65 10.09 2.47 -6.04
C GLY A 65 11.43 3.03 -6.53
N VAL A 66 12.43 2.18 -6.77
CA VAL A 66 13.73 2.62 -7.31
C VAL A 66 13.72 2.87 -8.81
N THR A 67 12.85 2.25 -9.61
CA THR A 67 12.70 2.66 -11.03
C THR A 67 12.32 4.14 -11.17
N GLY A 68 11.55 4.68 -10.20
CA GLY A 68 11.28 6.11 -10.08
C GLY A 68 12.34 6.91 -9.30
N LEU A 69 12.81 6.40 -8.15
CA LEU A 69 13.57 7.19 -7.17
C LEU A 69 15.09 6.97 -7.15
N TYR A 70 15.64 5.99 -7.89
CA TYR A 70 17.09 5.72 -7.92
C TYR A 70 17.90 6.98 -8.25
N GLY A 71 17.47 7.70 -9.30
CA GLY A 71 18.15 8.91 -9.76
C GLY A 71 18.22 10.00 -8.70
N TRP A 72 17.16 10.17 -7.93
CA TRP A 72 17.12 11.15 -6.85
C TRP A 72 18.07 10.76 -5.70
N GLY A 73 18.09 9.49 -5.30
CA GLY A 73 19.06 8.99 -4.32
C GLY A 73 20.50 9.12 -4.80
N PHE A 74 20.77 8.73 -6.05
CA PHE A 74 22.09 8.75 -6.66
C PHE A 74 22.62 10.19 -6.82
N GLN A 75 21.78 11.13 -7.25
CA GLN A 75 22.16 12.54 -7.40
C GLN A 75 22.50 13.21 -6.06
N ASN A 76 21.79 12.87 -4.98
CA ASN A 76 21.97 13.54 -3.67
C ASN A 76 22.99 12.86 -2.74
N GLY A 77 23.29 11.57 -2.93
CA GLY A 77 24.20 10.81 -2.06
C GLY A 77 25.24 9.92 -2.76
N GLY A 78 25.21 9.82 -4.09
CA GLY A 78 26.09 8.93 -4.85
C GLY A 78 25.82 7.44 -4.61
N PRO A 79 26.53 6.55 -5.32
CA PRO A 79 26.28 5.10 -5.29
C PRO A 79 26.38 4.48 -3.89
N VAL A 80 27.34 4.94 -3.08
CA VAL A 80 27.56 4.44 -1.71
C VAL A 80 26.34 4.69 -0.82
N SER A 81 25.72 5.87 -0.91
CA SER A 81 24.54 6.21 -0.11
C SER A 81 23.30 5.42 -0.54
N VAL A 82 23.09 5.23 -1.86
CA VAL A 82 21.94 4.43 -2.32
C VAL A 82 22.09 2.96 -1.88
N VAL A 83 23.28 2.36 -2.04
CA VAL A 83 23.54 0.96 -1.65
C VAL A 83 23.44 0.76 -0.13
N TRP A 84 24.20 1.51 0.67
CA TRP A 84 24.30 1.24 2.11
C TRP A 84 23.24 1.95 2.95
N GLY A 85 22.81 3.15 2.54
CA GLY A 85 21.67 3.83 3.15
C GLY A 85 20.39 3.02 3.02
N TRP A 86 20.19 2.30 1.91
CA TRP A 86 19.11 1.33 1.78
C TRP A 86 19.16 0.23 2.84
N PHE A 87 20.31 -0.46 2.94
CA PHE A 87 20.49 -1.60 3.83
C PHE A 87 20.27 -1.20 5.29
N LEU A 88 20.87 -0.10 5.71
CA LEU A 88 20.74 0.46 7.04
C LEU A 88 19.29 0.89 7.35
N THR A 89 18.63 1.58 6.41
CA THR A 89 17.21 1.97 6.56
C THR A 89 16.30 0.75 6.66
N SER A 90 16.58 -0.31 5.90
CA SER A 90 15.80 -1.56 5.94
C SER A 90 15.83 -2.24 7.31
N ILE A 91 16.97 -2.19 8.01
CA ILE A 91 17.10 -2.70 9.39
C ILE A 91 16.23 -1.87 10.36
N PHE A 92 16.25 -0.54 10.26
CA PHE A 92 15.39 0.31 11.09
C PHE A 92 13.89 0.13 10.76
N CYS A 93 13.54 -0.05 9.49
CA CYS A 93 12.19 -0.40 9.06
C CYS A 93 11.70 -1.71 9.67
N LEU A 94 12.57 -2.71 9.90
CA LEU A 94 12.19 -3.97 10.56
C LEU A 94 11.83 -3.79 12.04
N PHE A 95 12.48 -2.89 12.77
CA PHE A 95 12.08 -2.57 14.15
C PHE A 95 10.70 -1.89 14.20
N ILE A 96 10.46 -0.91 13.32
CA ILE A 96 9.14 -0.26 13.16
C ILE A 96 8.08 -1.29 12.77
N ALA A 97 8.37 -2.15 11.79
CA ALA A 97 7.49 -3.22 11.33
C ALA A 97 7.13 -4.21 12.45
N SER A 98 8.09 -4.56 13.32
CA SER A 98 7.87 -5.48 14.43
C SER A 98 6.99 -4.87 15.53
N SER A 99 7.19 -3.59 15.87
CA SER A 99 6.29 -2.88 16.80
C SER A 99 4.88 -2.70 16.23
N MET A 100 4.76 -2.45 14.93
CA MET A 100 3.47 -2.35 14.24
C MET A 100 2.77 -3.72 14.14
N ALA A 101 3.53 -4.80 13.99
CA ALA A 101 3.03 -6.17 14.02
C ALA A 101 2.43 -6.53 15.39
N GLU A 102 3.13 -6.26 16.49
CA GLU A 102 2.62 -6.44 17.86
C GLU A 102 1.32 -5.65 18.10
N LEU A 103 1.26 -4.38 17.69
CA LEU A 103 0.04 -3.56 17.78
C LEU A 103 -1.11 -4.18 16.96
N SER A 104 -0.85 -4.61 15.72
CA SER A 104 -1.87 -5.24 14.87
C SER A 104 -2.40 -6.57 15.40
N SER A 105 -1.60 -7.30 16.16
CA SER A 105 -2.01 -8.54 16.83
C SER A 105 -2.97 -8.27 17.98
N SER A 106 -2.70 -7.23 18.77
CA SER A 106 -3.53 -6.86 19.91
C SER A 106 -4.88 -6.24 19.51
N LEU A 107 -4.89 -5.45 18.42
CA LEU A 107 -5.99 -4.58 17.98
C LEU A 107 -6.29 -4.75 16.46
N PRO A 108 -6.86 -5.89 16.01
CA PRO A 108 -7.13 -6.19 14.60
C PRO A 108 -8.37 -5.46 14.05
N THR A 109 -8.30 -4.12 13.96
CA THR A 109 -9.41 -3.19 13.63
C THR A 109 -9.25 -2.51 12.27
N ALA A 110 -10.33 -2.35 11.49
CA ALA A 110 -10.30 -1.53 10.28
C ALA A 110 -9.83 -0.09 10.55
N GLY A 111 -9.14 0.50 9.57
CA GLY A 111 -8.44 1.78 9.74
C GLY A 111 -7.09 1.66 10.45
N GLY A 112 -6.80 0.54 11.12
CA GLY A 112 -5.48 0.21 11.67
C GLY A 112 -5.02 1.17 12.74
N LEU A 113 -4.03 2.01 12.42
CA LEU A 113 -3.48 3.05 13.29
C LEU A 113 -4.55 3.88 14.03
N TYR A 114 -5.57 4.37 13.32
CA TYR A 114 -6.56 5.32 13.84
C TYR A 114 -7.18 4.94 15.21
N PRO A 115 -7.82 3.76 15.38
CA PRO A 115 -8.38 3.33 16.67
C PRO A 115 -7.33 3.00 17.75
N TRP A 116 -6.08 2.67 17.40
CA TRP A 116 -5.06 2.26 18.39
C TRP A 116 -4.73 3.37 19.39
N PHE A 117 -4.75 4.64 18.96
CA PHE A 117 -4.49 5.80 19.83
C PHE A 117 -5.53 5.95 20.94
N TYR A 118 -6.79 5.64 20.67
CA TYR A 118 -7.85 5.73 21.66
C TYR A 118 -7.62 4.73 22.80
N VAL A 119 -7.14 3.52 22.47
CA VAL A 119 -6.79 2.49 23.45
C VAL A 119 -5.50 2.86 24.21
N LEU A 120 -4.44 3.29 23.50
CA LEU A 120 -3.12 3.54 24.10
C LEU A 120 -3.05 4.81 24.96
N ALA A 121 -3.58 5.94 24.47
CA ALA A 121 -3.52 7.23 25.19
C ALA A 121 -4.71 7.47 26.16
N GLY A 122 -5.63 6.50 26.26
CA GLY A 122 -6.78 6.55 27.16
C GLY A 122 -7.82 7.62 26.81
N PRO A 123 -8.90 7.76 27.61
CA PRO A 123 -10.06 8.57 27.25
C PRO A 123 -9.78 10.07 27.12
N THR A 124 -8.79 10.60 27.86
CA THR A 124 -8.51 12.05 27.93
C THR A 124 -7.79 12.59 26.70
N TRP A 125 -6.80 11.85 26.18
CA TRP A 125 -5.95 12.27 25.06
C TRP A 125 -6.10 11.40 23.80
N GLY A 126 -6.68 10.21 23.94
CA GLY A 126 -6.95 9.26 22.86
C GLY A 126 -7.68 9.86 21.66
N PRO A 127 -8.83 10.56 21.82
CA PRO A 127 -9.55 11.16 20.70
C PRO A 127 -8.71 12.16 19.88
N PHE A 128 -7.87 12.95 20.55
CA PHE A 128 -7.03 13.96 19.91
C PHE A 128 -5.89 13.33 19.08
N TRP A 129 -5.11 12.41 19.68
CA TRP A 129 -4.03 11.73 18.96
C TRP A 129 -4.53 10.75 17.89
N SER A 130 -5.72 10.15 18.11
CA SER A 130 -6.45 9.37 17.11
C SER A 130 -6.83 10.24 15.91
N TRP A 131 -7.48 11.38 16.13
CA TRP A 131 -7.86 12.31 15.05
C TRP A 131 -6.65 12.81 14.26
N ILE A 132 -5.59 13.26 14.94
CA ILE A 132 -4.33 13.71 14.32
C ILE A 132 -3.74 12.60 13.44
N THR A 133 -3.60 11.38 14.00
CA THR A 133 -2.95 10.30 13.26
C THR A 133 -3.82 9.76 12.13
N GLY A 134 -5.14 9.77 12.28
CA GLY A 134 -6.07 9.45 11.19
C GLY A 134 -5.83 10.35 9.98
N TRP A 135 -5.77 11.67 10.19
CA TRP A 135 -5.52 12.63 9.11
C TRP A 135 -4.11 12.55 8.52
N TYR A 136 -3.06 12.41 9.34
CA TYR A 136 -1.71 12.22 8.81
C TYR A 136 -1.56 10.90 8.03
N ASN A 137 -2.11 9.79 8.53
CA ASN A 137 -2.09 8.52 7.81
C ASN A 137 -2.86 8.60 6.48
N PHE A 138 -4.05 9.22 6.49
CA PHE A 138 -4.84 9.47 5.28
C PHE A 138 -4.09 10.36 4.27
N LEU A 139 -3.48 11.46 4.72
CA LEU A 139 -2.67 12.35 3.89
C LEU A 139 -1.46 11.62 3.29
N GLY A 140 -0.78 10.77 4.06
CA GLY A 140 0.27 9.88 3.59
C GLY A 140 -0.20 8.99 2.44
N PHE A 141 -1.36 8.33 2.60
CA PHE A 141 -1.92 7.49 1.54
C PHE A 141 -2.30 8.29 0.27
N VAL A 142 -2.95 9.44 0.42
CA VAL A 142 -3.36 10.31 -0.69
C VAL A 142 -2.15 10.85 -1.46
N CYS A 143 -1.13 11.40 -0.78
CA CYS A 143 0.09 11.88 -1.42
C CYS A 143 0.88 10.72 -2.05
N GLY A 144 0.98 9.57 -1.39
CA GLY A 144 1.64 8.38 -1.93
C GLY A 144 0.99 7.87 -3.22
N LEU A 145 -0.34 7.92 -3.35
CA LEU A 145 -1.05 7.55 -4.57
C LEU A 145 -0.71 8.47 -5.76
N ALA A 146 -0.60 9.78 -5.50
CA ALA A 146 -0.16 10.73 -6.52
C ALA A 146 1.29 10.43 -6.97
N VAL A 147 2.18 10.06 -6.05
CA VAL A 147 3.58 9.67 -6.35
C VAL A 147 3.64 8.38 -7.17
N ILE A 148 2.90 7.33 -6.77
CA ILE A 148 2.79 6.05 -7.51
C ILE A 148 2.40 6.31 -8.97
N ASN A 149 1.34 7.09 -9.19
CA ASN A 149 0.84 7.39 -10.53
C ASN A 149 1.79 8.30 -11.32
N ASN A 150 2.59 9.15 -10.66
CA ASN A 150 3.62 9.95 -11.31
C ASN A 150 4.81 9.09 -11.79
N ILE A 151 5.22 8.08 -11.00
CA ILE A 151 6.26 7.13 -11.41
C ILE A 151 5.77 6.31 -12.62
N ALA A 152 4.55 5.76 -12.55
CA ALA A 152 3.93 5.05 -13.67
C ALA A 152 3.90 5.90 -14.97
N ALA A 153 3.45 7.15 -14.87
CA ALA A 153 3.39 8.06 -16.01
C ALA A 153 4.77 8.41 -16.59
N ASN A 154 5.81 8.54 -15.76
CA ASN A 154 7.17 8.78 -16.24
C ASN A 154 7.83 7.53 -16.84
N ILE A 155 7.50 6.32 -16.37
CA ILE A 155 7.95 5.08 -17.03
C ILE A 155 7.32 4.97 -18.43
N ILE A 156 6.00 5.24 -18.57
CA ILE A 156 5.34 5.30 -19.89
C ILE A 156 6.02 6.33 -20.80
N ALA A 157 6.25 7.55 -20.31
CA ALA A 157 6.90 8.59 -21.09
C ALA A 157 8.34 8.24 -21.48
N THR A 158 9.08 7.55 -20.62
CA THR A 158 10.43 7.03 -20.92
C THR A 158 10.38 6.01 -22.05
N GLN A 159 9.47 5.04 -21.99
CA GLN A 159 9.30 4.05 -23.06
C GLN A 159 8.89 4.71 -24.39
N VAL A 160 8.04 5.74 -24.36
CA VAL A 160 7.61 6.46 -25.58
C VAL A 160 8.77 7.24 -26.21
N VAL A 161 9.63 7.92 -25.44
CA VAL A 161 10.84 8.58 -25.97
C VAL A 161 11.75 7.54 -26.65
N ILE A 162 12.09 6.46 -25.95
CA ILE A 162 12.97 5.40 -26.50
C ILE A 162 12.35 4.76 -27.76
N ALA A 163 11.04 4.54 -27.80
CA ALA A 163 10.36 3.89 -28.92
C ALA A 163 10.17 4.79 -30.16
N THR A 164 10.15 6.12 -29.99
CA THR A 164 9.94 7.08 -31.10
C THR A 164 11.25 7.62 -31.66
N GLY A 165 12.29 7.70 -30.84
CA GLY A 165 13.64 8.11 -31.22
C GLY A 165 14.45 8.41 -29.95
N PRO A 166 15.41 7.56 -29.53
CA PRO A 166 16.06 7.76 -28.24
C PRO A 166 16.82 9.11 -28.17
N GLY A 167 16.41 9.98 -27.24
CA GLY A 167 16.93 11.35 -27.08
C GLY A 167 15.83 12.43 -27.16
N PRO A 168 16.07 13.65 -26.66
CA PRO A 168 15.06 14.72 -26.64
C PRO A 168 14.84 15.43 -27.99
N GLU A 169 15.81 15.38 -28.91
CA GLU A 169 15.67 15.98 -30.26
C GLU A 169 15.01 15.02 -31.26
N SER A 170 15.16 13.71 -31.05
CA SER A 170 14.68 12.63 -31.92
C SER A 170 13.34 12.03 -31.45
N GLY A 171 13.04 12.08 -30.15
CA GLY A 171 11.92 11.36 -29.53
C GLY A 171 10.77 12.24 -29.06
N TYR A 172 9.59 11.64 -28.90
CA TYR A 172 8.41 12.31 -28.38
C TYR A 172 8.50 12.52 -26.85
N VAL A 173 9.01 13.69 -26.46
CA VAL A 173 9.14 14.12 -25.06
C VAL A 173 7.76 14.52 -24.50
N ALA A 174 7.09 13.58 -23.82
CA ALA A 174 5.73 13.75 -23.29
C ALA A 174 5.53 15.03 -22.44
N SER A 175 4.55 15.87 -22.82
CA SER A 175 4.28 17.13 -22.11
C SER A 175 3.78 16.93 -20.68
N LYS A 176 3.96 17.93 -19.80
CA LYS A 176 3.43 17.90 -18.42
C LYS A 176 1.92 17.62 -18.36
N GLY A 177 1.17 18.15 -19.34
CA GLY A 177 -0.27 17.91 -19.46
C GLY A 177 -0.60 16.44 -19.78
N LEU A 178 0.20 15.79 -20.64
CA LEU A 178 0.06 14.38 -20.94
C LEU A 178 0.42 13.50 -19.72
N ILE A 179 1.47 13.85 -18.98
CA ILE A 179 1.82 13.19 -17.71
C ILE A 179 0.64 13.25 -16.73
N LEU A 180 0.04 14.43 -16.51
CA LEU A 180 -1.15 14.55 -15.66
C LEU A 180 -2.34 13.75 -16.20
N ALA A 181 -2.59 13.74 -17.51
CA ALA A 181 -3.68 12.97 -18.11
C ALA A 181 -3.53 11.47 -17.84
N ILE A 182 -2.30 10.92 -17.97
CA ILE A 182 -1.98 9.53 -17.63
C ILE A 182 -2.21 9.28 -16.13
N MET A 183 -1.70 10.15 -15.25
CA MET A 183 -1.91 10.05 -13.80
C MET A 183 -3.42 10.04 -13.44
N SER A 184 -4.21 10.84 -14.13
CA SER A 184 -5.67 10.95 -13.93
C SER A 184 -6.38 9.67 -14.35
N GLY A 185 -6.04 9.13 -15.53
CA GLY A 185 -6.57 7.87 -16.02
C GLY A 185 -6.29 6.71 -15.08
N LEU A 186 -5.03 6.60 -14.59
CA LEU A 186 -4.66 5.60 -13.59
C LEU A 186 -5.47 5.72 -12.30
N CYS A 187 -5.62 6.94 -11.76
CA CYS A 187 -6.37 7.20 -10.53
C CYS A 187 -7.87 6.84 -10.64
N ILE A 188 -8.46 7.02 -11.83
CA ILE A 188 -9.84 6.59 -12.14
C ILE A 188 -9.94 5.07 -12.27
N ILE A 189 -9.00 4.42 -12.97
CA ILE A 189 -8.97 2.96 -13.14
C ILE A 189 -8.82 2.28 -11.77
N GLN A 190 -7.90 2.73 -10.93
CA GLN A 190 -7.63 2.17 -9.60
C GLN A 190 -8.83 2.35 -8.64
N ALA A 191 -9.55 3.48 -8.73
CA ALA A 191 -10.79 3.72 -7.98
C ALA A 191 -11.95 2.83 -8.48
N THR A 192 -12.03 2.61 -9.78
CA THR A 192 -13.01 1.70 -10.40
C THR A 192 -12.76 0.26 -9.94
N ILE A 193 -11.51 -0.21 -9.94
CA ILE A 193 -11.13 -1.54 -9.41
C ILE A 193 -11.54 -1.69 -7.93
N ASN A 194 -11.30 -0.66 -7.11
CA ASN A 194 -11.70 -0.64 -5.69
C ASN A 194 -13.21 -0.53 -5.44
N THR A 195 -14.01 -0.19 -6.46
CA THR A 195 -15.48 -0.15 -6.37
C THR A 195 -16.09 -1.56 -6.48
N PHE A 196 -15.36 -2.53 -7.05
CA PHE A 196 -15.80 -3.92 -7.12
C PHE A 196 -15.60 -4.69 -5.80
N ASN A 197 -16.11 -5.94 -5.77
CA ASN A 197 -16.11 -6.78 -4.57
C ASN A 197 -14.70 -7.16 -4.10
N VAL A 198 -14.47 -7.13 -2.78
CA VAL A 198 -13.21 -7.49 -2.10
C VAL A 198 -12.60 -8.84 -2.56
N ARG A 199 -13.40 -9.82 -2.99
CA ARG A 199 -12.89 -11.10 -3.50
C ARG A 199 -12.17 -10.98 -4.84
N ILE A 200 -12.58 -10.02 -5.69
CA ILE A 200 -11.93 -9.74 -6.98
C ILE A 200 -10.58 -9.05 -6.70
N LEU A 201 -10.58 -8.06 -5.79
CA LEU A 201 -9.35 -7.43 -5.30
C LEU A 201 -8.37 -8.48 -4.74
N ALA A 202 -8.83 -9.41 -3.92
CA ALA A 202 -8.00 -10.50 -3.38
C ALA A 202 -7.35 -11.39 -4.45
N VAL A 203 -7.97 -11.57 -5.61
CA VAL A 203 -7.41 -12.33 -6.75
C VAL A 203 -6.46 -11.45 -7.58
N PHE A 204 -6.81 -10.18 -7.76
CA PHE A 204 -5.96 -9.19 -8.43
C PHE A 204 -4.63 -9.05 -7.70
N GLU A 205 -4.63 -8.75 -6.39
CA GLU A 205 -3.41 -8.56 -5.59
C GLU A 205 -2.49 -9.79 -5.58
N LYS A 206 -3.06 -11.01 -5.52
CA LYS A 206 -2.25 -12.24 -5.64
C LYS A 206 -1.64 -12.41 -7.04
N THR A 207 -2.33 -11.95 -8.08
CA THR A 207 -1.79 -11.93 -9.45
C THR A 207 -0.68 -10.89 -9.59
N VAL A 208 -0.89 -9.69 -9.00
CA VAL A 208 0.11 -8.61 -8.97
C VAL A 208 1.36 -9.07 -8.23
N LEU A 209 1.25 -9.68 -7.04
CA LEU A 209 2.39 -10.26 -6.33
C LEU A 209 3.14 -11.29 -7.19
N CYS A 210 2.44 -12.16 -7.92
CA CYS A 210 3.08 -13.09 -8.85
C CYS A 210 3.81 -12.35 -9.98
N VAL A 211 3.27 -11.25 -10.49
CA VAL A 211 3.92 -10.41 -11.52
C VAL A 211 5.08 -9.59 -10.94
N GLU A 212 5.03 -9.12 -9.71
CA GLU A 212 6.15 -8.50 -9.02
C GLU A 212 7.26 -9.53 -8.76
N LEU A 213 6.93 -10.71 -8.23
CA LEU A 213 7.91 -11.76 -7.88
C LEU A 213 8.50 -12.50 -9.10
N ALA A 214 7.73 -12.74 -10.16
CA ALA A 214 8.25 -13.25 -11.43
C ALA A 214 8.92 -12.14 -12.24
N GLY A 215 8.37 -10.92 -12.17
CA GLY A 215 8.99 -9.72 -12.69
C GLY A 215 10.31 -9.39 -12.00
N LEU A 216 10.53 -9.85 -10.75
CA LEU A 216 11.69 -9.57 -9.85
C LEU A 216 13.24 -9.91 -10.42
N VAL A 217 12.73 -11.19 -10.82
CA VAL A 217 13.11 -12.47 -11.55
C VAL A 217 13.21 -12.42 -13.11
N VAL A 218 12.74 -11.40 -13.85
CA VAL A 218 13.09 -11.16 -15.29
C VAL A 218 14.15 -10.06 -15.53
N ILE A 219 13.80 -8.75 -15.58
CA ILE A 219 14.71 -7.56 -15.40
C ILE A 219 16.11 -7.90 -14.89
N VAL A 220 16.32 -8.16 -13.60
CA VAL A 220 17.68 -8.24 -13.08
C VAL A 220 18.32 -9.56 -13.45
N ALA A 221 17.61 -10.67 -13.70
CA ALA A 221 18.18 -11.85 -14.38
C ALA A 221 18.72 -11.50 -15.77
N THR A 222 18.10 -10.53 -16.45
CA THR A 222 18.52 -9.96 -17.74
C THR A 222 19.67 -8.95 -17.60
N LEU A 223 19.76 -8.25 -16.46
CA LEU A 223 20.88 -7.38 -16.05
C LEU A 223 22.02 -8.12 -15.30
N LEU A 224 21.93 -9.46 -15.15
CA LEU A 224 22.84 -10.41 -14.45
C LEU A 224 22.49 -10.85 -13.00
N PHE A 225 21.26 -11.32 -12.77
CA PHE A 225 20.65 -11.89 -11.54
C PHE A 225 20.38 -10.95 -10.31
N ARG A 226 19.09 -10.58 -10.09
CA ARG A 226 18.37 -10.20 -8.81
C ARG A 226 18.58 -8.80 -8.14
N PHE A 227 17.62 -8.16 -7.42
CA PHE A 227 16.14 -7.99 -7.56
C PHE A 227 15.57 -6.89 -6.58
N CYS A 228 14.42 -6.18 -6.79
CA CYS A 228 13.47 -5.53 -5.80
C CYS A 228 13.62 -4.01 -5.37
N THR A 229 12.60 -3.38 -4.72
CA THR A 229 12.66 -2.20 -3.79
C THR A 229 11.43 -1.92 -2.82
N GLN A 230 10.74 -0.73 -2.80
CA GLN A 230 10.57 0.10 -1.55
C GLN A 230 9.18 0.61 -1.02
N ALA A 231 8.78 0.16 0.20
CA ALA A 231 8.11 0.94 1.27
C ALA A 231 8.09 0.12 2.60
N ILE A 232 7.14 0.39 3.51
CA ILE A 232 6.87 -0.41 4.73
C ILE A 232 5.44 -1.01 4.65
N GLY A 233 5.28 -2.31 4.93
CA GLY A 233 4.09 -3.13 4.60
C GLY A 233 2.82 -2.92 5.42
N GLN A 234 2.45 -1.67 5.74
CA GLN A 234 1.33 -1.34 6.63
C GLN A 234 -0.08 -1.53 6.00
N ALA A 235 -0.14 -1.76 4.68
CA ALA A 235 -1.39 -2.04 3.96
C ALA A 235 -2.22 -3.18 4.61
N ALA A 236 -1.53 -4.23 5.03
CA ALA A 236 -2.06 -5.40 5.73
C ALA A 236 -2.77 -5.06 7.06
N VAL A 237 -2.42 -3.93 7.69
CA VAL A 237 -3.09 -3.44 8.89
C VAL A 237 -4.45 -2.86 8.55
N HIS A 238 -4.53 -1.99 7.54
CA HIS A 238 -5.78 -1.30 7.20
C HIS A 238 -6.86 -2.23 6.62
N MET A 239 -6.46 -3.44 6.21
CA MET A 239 -7.34 -4.51 5.72
C MET A 239 -7.48 -5.68 6.71
N SER A 240 -7.10 -5.51 7.99
CA SER A 240 -7.16 -6.56 9.02
C SER A 240 -8.58 -7.06 9.31
N GLU A 241 -9.61 -6.21 9.15
CA GLU A 241 -11.01 -6.60 9.35
C GLU A 241 -11.57 -7.42 8.16
N GLU A 242 -10.96 -7.30 6.98
CA GLU A 242 -11.23 -8.12 5.80
C GLU A 242 -10.37 -9.40 5.78
N THR A 243 -9.47 -9.58 6.74
CA THR A 243 -8.50 -10.69 6.80
C THR A 243 -8.91 -11.78 7.79
N VAL A 244 -8.78 -13.03 7.36
CA VAL A 244 -9.06 -14.24 8.17
C VAL A 244 -7.91 -14.46 9.17
N GLY A 245 -8.23 -14.70 10.44
CA GLY A 245 -7.25 -14.87 11.52
C GLY A 245 -6.26 -13.71 11.64
N SER A 246 -6.74 -12.47 11.52
CA SER A 246 -5.89 -11.28 11.37
C SER A 246 -5.01 -10.97 12.58
N ASP A 247 -5.37 -11.44 13.76
CA ASP A 247 -4.59 -11.39 15.00
C ASP A 247 -3.23 -12.12 14.93
N VAL A 248 -3.06 -13.07 13.99
CA VAL A 248 -1.77 -13.72 13.69
C VAL A 248 -1.32 -13.43 12.26
N THR A 249 -2.25 -13.44 11.30
CA THR A 249 -1.98 -13.26 9.87
C THR A 249 -1.40 -11.88 9.55
N THR A 250 -1.96 -10.80 10.12
CA THR A 250 -1.49 -9.43 9.85
C THR A 250 -0.08 -9.17 10.40
N PRO A 251 0.26 -9.52 11.67
CA PRO A 251 1.62 -9.43 12.19
C PRO A 251 2.68 -10.10 11.29
N VAL A 252 2.43 -11.35 10.89
CA VAL A 252 3.35 -12.11 10.03
C VAL A 252 3.46 -11.47 8.63
N SER A 253 2.36 -10.98 8.08
CA SER A 253 2.34 -10.29 6.77
C SER A 253 3.22 -9.03 6.77
N ILE A 254 3.17 -8.22 7.83
CA ILE A 254 3.95 -6.98 7.95
C ILE A 254 5.46 -7.28 7.98
N ILE A 255 5.89 -8.16 8.90
CA ILE A 255 7.32 -8.46 9.09
C ILE A 255 7.91 -9.14 7.86
N SER A 256 7.19 -10.12 7.27
CA SER A 256 7.67 -10.82 6.08
C SER A 256 7.71 -9.93 4.84
N ALA A 257 6.73 -9.03 4.65
CA ALA A 257 6.74 -8.09 3.52
C ALA A 257 7.92 -7.10 3.63
N VAL A 258 8.15 -6.52 4.82
CA VAL A 258 9.26 -5.58 5.05
C VAL A 258 10.63 -6.28 4.96
N GLY A 259 10.75 -7.51 5.49
CA GLY A 259 11.97 -8.30 5.38
C GLY A 259 12.31 -8.67 3.94
N ALA A 260 11.33 -9.15 3.17
CA ALA A 260 11.52 -9.45 1.74
C ALA A 260 11.88 -8.19 0.94
N ALA A 261 11.17 -7.09 1.19
CA ALA A 261 11.44 -5.79 0.56
C ALA A 261 12.86 -5.29 0.80
N GLY A 262 13.26 -5.21 2.07
CA GLY A 262 14.56 -4.72 2.49
C GLY A 262 15.71 -5.59 1.99
N PHE A 263 15.60 -6.92 2.19
CA PHE A 263 16.62 -7.88 1.75
C PHE A 263 16.79 -7.86 0.24
N PHE A 264 15.71 -8.11 -0.52
CA PHE A 264 15.86 -8.14 -1.96
C PHE A 264 16.27 -6.75 -2.46
N GLY A 265 15.61 -5.66 -2.03
CA GLY A 265 15.76 -4.35 -2.66
C GLY A 265 17.17 -3.76 -2.63
N TRP A 266 17.96 -4.17 -1.65
CA TRP A 266 19.39 -3.90 -1.59
C TRP A 266 20.14 -4.45 -2.80
N ILE A 267 19.77 -5.66 -3.25
CA ILE A 267 20.37 -6.37 -4.38
C ILE A 267 20.04 -5.67 -5.71
N PHE A 268 18.82 -5.14 -5.92
CA PHE A 268 18.54 -4.34 -7.13
C PHE A 268 19.41 -3.11 -7.21
N ILE A 269 19.53 -2.38 -6.09
CA ILE A 269 20.35 -1.18 -6.02
C ILE A 269 21.82 -1.52 -6.31
N ILE A 270 22.32 -2.62 -5.74
CA ILE A 270 23.66 -3.15 -6.06
C ILE A 270 23.80 -3.43 -7.56
N VAL A 271 22.90 -4.19 -8.18
CA VAL A 271 23.04 -4.53 -9.61
C VAL A 271 22.84 -3.32 -10.51
N LEU A 272 21.89 -2.43 -10.23
CA LEU A 272 21.75 -1.14 -10.93
C LEU A 272 23.03 -0.33 -10.86
N THR A 273 23.66 -0.26 -9.68
CA THR A 273 24.92 0.47 -9.47
C THR A 273 26.06 -0.16 -10.29
N PHE A 274 26.15 -1.49 -10.34
CA PHE A 274 27.12 -2.21 -11.19
C PHE A 274 26.79 -2.18 -12.70
N CYS A 275 25.55 -1.86 -13.09
CA CYS A 275 25.16 -1.69 -14.49
C CYS A 275 25.44 -0.28 -15.04
N ILE A 276 25.81 0.70 -14.21
CA ILE A 276 26.20 2.04 -14.68
C ILE A 276 27.48 1.94 -15.51
N GLN A 277 27.39 2.33 -16.78
CA GLN A 277 28.56 2.39 -17.68
C GLN A 277 29.28 3.75 -17.55
N ASP A 278 28.53 4.84 -17.54
CA ASP A 278 29.01 6.20 -17.28
C ASP A 278 28.08 6.92 -16.28
N PRO A 279 28.58 7.34 -15.10
CA PRO A 279 27.83 8.13 -14.13
C PRO A 279 27.35 9.51 -14.62
N ALA A 280 27.95 10.10 -15.66
CA ALA A 280 27.51 11.39 -16.19
C ALA A 280 26.26 11.24 -17.08
N THR A 281 26.32 10.36 -18.09
CA THR A 281 25.22 10.08 -19.03
C THR A 281 23.92 9.70 -18.34
N ILE A 282 23.97 8.94 -17.23
CA ILE A 282 22.74 8.52 -16.52
C ILE A 282 21.97 9.67 -15.84
N LEU A 283 22.62 10.83 -15.61
CA LEU A 283 21.98 12.03 -15.04
C LEU A 283 21.77 13.16 -16.07
N ASP A 284 22.31 13.04 -17.29
CA ASP A 284 22.21 14.06 -18.33
C ASP A 284 20.77 14.19 -18.89
N PRO A 285 20.14 15.38 -18.83
CA PRO A 285 18.86 15.64 -19.50
C PRO A 285 18.84 15.35 -21.01
N GLN A 286 20.00 15.34 -21.68
CA GLN A 286 20.13 15.05 -23.12
C GLN A 286 20.25 13.56 -23.45
N ASN A 287 20.24 12.68 -22.44
CA ASN A 287 20.39 11.23 -22.65
C ASN A 287 19.20 10.60 -23.40
N ALA A 288 19.32 9.30 -23.72
CA ALA A 288 18.34 8.55 -24.50
C ALA A 288 16.93 8.49 -23.87
N THR A 289 16.79 8.80 -22.57
CA THR A 289 15.50 8.92 -21.87
C THR A 289 14.97 10.36 -21.76
N ALA A 290 15.69 11.35 -22.30
CA ALA A 290 15.48 12.78 -22.04
C ALA A 290 15.46 13.12 -20.53
N GLY A 291 16.37 12.50 -19.75
CA GLY A 291 16.49 12.66 -18.30
C GLY A 291 15.32 12.12 -17.46
N ARG A 292 14.38 11.36 -18.05
CA ARG A 292 13.12 10.97 -17.37
C ARG A 292 13.24 9.83 -16.37
N SER A 293 14.15 8.89 -16.61
CA SER A 293 14.40 7.78 -15.70
C SER A 293 15.84 7.31 -15.81
N VAL A 294 16.59 7.55 -14.74
CA VAL A 294 17.98 7.07 -14.57
C VAL A 294 18.04 5.53 -14.71
N VAL A 295 17.03 4.81 -14.21
CA VAL A 295 16.93 3.35 -14.37
C VAL A 295 16.59 2.97 -15.82
N GLY A 296 15.74 3.76 -16.50
CA GLY A 296 15.51 3.60 -17.94
C GLY A 296 16.78 3.80 -18.78
N GLN A 297 17.63 4.75 -18.42
CA GLN A 297 18.92 4.98 -19.07
C GLN A 297 19.88 3.81 -18.82
N ILE A 298 20.00 3.34 -17.56
CA ILE A 298 20.79 2.14 -17.23
C ILE A 298 20.30 0.91 -18.03
N PHE A 299 18.99 0.73 -18.20
CA PHE A 299 18.43 -0.36 -19.02
C PHE A 299 18.76 -0.18 -20.51
N TYR A 300 18.70 1.04 -21.03
CA TYR A 300 19.07 1.37 -22.40
C TYR A 300 20.54 1.03 -22.68
N ASP A 301 21.45 1.53 -21.83
CA ASP A 301 22.90 1.33 -21.97
C ASP A 301 23.29 -0.14 -21.82
N ALA A 302 22.67 -0.88 -20.90
CA ALA A 302 22.90 -2.32 -20.69
C ALA A 302 22.48 -3.22 -21.87
N PHE A 303 21.63 -2.72 -22.78
CA PHE A 303 21.29 -3.40 -24.03
C PHE A 303 22.09 -2.86 -25.23
N LEU A 304 22.29 -1.54 -25.32
CA LEU A 304 23.01 -0.92 -26.44
C LEU A 304 24.49 -1.34 -26.47
N SER A 305 25.14 -1.41 -25.30
CA SER A 305 26.51 -1.90 -25.13
C SER A 305 26.74 -3.33 -25.63
N LYS A 306 25.68 -4.13 -25.79
CA LYS A 306 25.72 -5.50 -26.31
C LYS A 306 25.32 -5.59 -27.79
N GLY A 307 25.25 -4.46 -28.49
CA GLY A 307 24.85 -4.39 -29.91
C GLY A 307 23.40 -4.80 -30.16
N ARG A 308 22.52 -4.70 -29.15
CA ARG A 308 21.11 -5.12 -29.23
C ARG A 308 20.16 -3.93 -29.40
N SER A 309 18.97 -4.20 -29.94
CA SER A 309 17.89 -3.22 -30.05
C SER A 309 17.43 -2.73 -28.67
N TYR A 310 17.13 -1.43 -28.60
CA TYR A 310 16.50 -0.76 -27.46
C TYR A 310 15.14 -1.36 -27.04
N ASN A 311 14.51 -2.18 -27.90
CA ASN A 311 13.32 -2.97 -27.55
C ASN A 311 13.50 -3.82 -26.29
N GLY A 312 14.73 -4.27 -25.99
CA GLY A 312 15.03 -4.97 -24.74
C GLY A 312 14.89 -4.10 -23.48
N ALA A 313 15.35 -2.85 -23.56
CA ALA A 313 15.18 -1.88 -22.47
C ALA A 313 13.71 -1.51 -22.26
N ILE A 314 12.96 -1.30 -23.36
CA ILE A 314 11.50 -1.10 -23.31
C ILE A 314 10.82 -2.30 -22.64
N ALA A 315 11.15 -3.53 -23.02
CA ALA A 315 10.58 -4.75 -22.44
C ALA A 315 10.87 -4.87 -20.93
N LEU A 316 12.07 -4.48 -20.48
CA LEU A 316 12.38 -4.44 -19.05
C LEU A 316 11.62 -3.34 -18.30
N LEU A 317 11.39 -2.17 -18.91
CA LEU A 317 10.59 -1.08 -18.33
C LEU A 317 9.08 -1.41 -18.23
N THR A 318 8.57 -2.35 -19.03
CA THR A 318 7.16 -2.79 -18.93
C THR A 318 6.87 -3.48 -17.59
N ILE A 319 7.85 -4.11 -16.96
CA ILE A 319 7.67 -4.84 -15.69
C ILE A 319 7.43 -3.89 -14.49
N PRO A 320 8.29 -2.88 -14.21
CA PRO A 320 7.99 -1.88 -13.18
C PRO A 320 6.81 -1.00 -13.58
N LEU A 321 6.48 -0.84 -14.87
CA LEU A 321 5.25 -0.18 -15.30
C LEU A 321 4.00 -0.94 -14.85
N VAL A 322 3.87 -2.23 -15.18
CA VAL A 322 2.72 -3.04 -14.75
C VAL A 322 2.60 -3.02 -13.23
N THR A 323 3.73 -3.15 -12.53
CA THR A 323 3.80 -2.98 -11.06
C THR A 323 3.23 -1.62 -10.64
N ALA A 324 3.74 -0.51 -11.17
CA ALA A 324 3.33 0.84 -10.78
C ALA A 324 1.84 1.13 -11.03
N CYS A 325 1.30 0.68 -12.18
CA CYS A 325 -0.12 0.79 -12.50
C CYS A 325 -0.99 0.03 -11.47
N CYS A 326 -0.51 -1.14 -11.02
CA CYS A 326 -1.20 -1.97 -10.03
C CYS A 326 -1.05 -1.46 -8.59
N SER A 327 0.10 -0.93 -8.17
CA SER A 327 0.34 -0.49 -6.78
C SER A 327 -0.59 0.62 -6.27
N GLY A 328 -1.20 1.40 -7.16
CA GLY A 328 -2.23 2.37 -6.78
C GLY A 328 -3.56 1.73 -6.33
N VAL A 329 -3.81 0.47 -6.70
CA VAL A 329 -5.03 -0.27 -6.30
C VAL A 329 -5.05 -0.55 -4.79
N PRO A 330 -4.06 -1.22 -4.16
CA PRO A 330 -4.08 -1.42 -2.73
C PRO A 330 -3.85 -0.11 -1.96
N GLN A 331 -3.16 0.88 -2.56
CA GLN A 331 -3.02 2.23 -1.98
C GLN A 331 -4.39 2.91 -1.77
N ILE A 332 -5.27 2.89 -2.79
CA ILE A 332 -6.67 3.34 -2.63
C ILE A 332 -7.42 2.46 -1.63
N ALA A 333 -7.16 1.16 -1.62
CA ALA A 333 -7.81 0.23 -0.70
C ALA A 333 -7.55 0.59 0.77
N ALA A 334 -6.29 0.82 1.14
CA ALA A 334 -5.90 1.25 2.49
C ALA A 334 -6.42 2.67 2.81
N CYS A 335 -6.25 3.63 1.88
CA CYS A 335 -6.68 5.01 2.01
C CYS A 335 -8.18 5.13 2.36
N SER A 336 -9.02 4.45 1.59
CA SER A 336 -10.48 4.45 1.76
C SER A 336 -10.93 3.77 3.06
N ARG A 337 -10.18 2.79 3.57
CA ARG A 337 -10.48 2.10 4.84
C ARG A 337 -10.09 2.92 6.07
N VAL A 338 -9.02 3.71 6.00
CA VAL A 338 -8.71 4.74 7.02
C VAL A 338 -9.83 5.77 7.07
N LEU A 339 -10.22 6.33 5.92
CA LEU A 339 -11.27 7.34 5.82
C LEU A 339 -12.65 6.82 6.26
N PHE A 340 -12.96 5.55 5.96
CA PHE A 340 -14.19 4.88 6.43
C PHE A 340 -14.20 4.66 7.95
N ALA A 341 -13.09 4.22 8.55
CA ALA A 341 -12.99 4.06 10.01
C ALA A 341 -13.17 5.40 10.74
N MET A 342 -12.61 6.49 10.20
CA MET A 342 -12.81 7.84 10.75
C MET A 342 -14.25 8.36 10.53
N SER A 343 -14.95 7.93 9.48
CA SER A 343 -16.33 8.37 9.23
C SER A 343 -17.35 7.69 10.15
N ARG A 344 -17.12 6.43 10.53
CA ARG A 344 -17.92 5.69 11.52
C ARG A 344 -17.95 6.43 12.87
N ASP A 345 -16.79 6.93 13.27
CA ASP A 345 -16.58 7.62 14.55
C ASP A 345 -16.87 9.15 14.43
N LYS A 346 -17.47 9.58 13.30
CA LYS A 346 -17.83 10.98 12.94
C LYS A 346 -16.67 11.99 12.94
N ALA A 347 -15.43 11.52 12.83
CA ALA A 347 -14.21 12.35 12.88
C ALA A 347 -13.92 13.15 11.59
N VAL A 348 -14.79 13.08 10.57
CA VAL A 348 -14.62 13.71 9.24
C VAL A 348 -15.86 14.52 8.84
N PRO A 349 -15.70 15.60 8.05
CA PRO A 349 -16.83 16.35 7.49
C PRO A 349 -17.70 15.45 6.60
N PHE A 350 -19.02 15.69 6.61
CA PHE A 350 -20.01 14.90 5.86
C PHE A 350 -19.93 13.38 6.09
N SER A 351 -19.55 12.95 7.30
CA SER A 351 -19.34 11.54 7.69
C SER A 351 -20.43 10.57 7.22
N GLY A 352 -21.71 10.94 7.26
CA GLY A 352 -22.81 10.12 6.74
C GLY A 352 -22.77 9.79 5.24
N PHE A 353 -22.15 10.66 4.42
CA PHE A 353 -21.87 10.38 3.01
C PHE A 353 -20.58 9.56 2.86
N VAL A 354 -19.52 9.90 3.62
CA VAL A 354 -18.23 9.19 3.58
C VAL A 354 -18.37 7.72 4.01
N HIS A 355 -19.28 7.43 4.93
CA HIS A 355 -19.64 6.09 5.41
C HIS A 355 -20.57 5.30 4.46
N TRP A 356 -20.99 5.89 3.32
CA TRP A 356 -21.94 5.24 2.44
C TRP A 356 -21.29 4.10 1.62
N SER A 357 -21.95 2.94 1.62
CA SER A 357 -21.52 1.72 0.93
C SER A 357 -22.71 1.06 0.21
N PRO A 358 -22.60 0.70 -1.08
CA PRO A 358 -23.61 -0.06 -1.80
C PRO A 358 -23.80 -1.47 -1.25
N LYS A 359 -25.05 -1.86 -0.99
CA LYS A 359 -25.42 -3.23 -0.57
C LYS A 359 -24.90 -4.26 -1.57
N GLY A 360 -24.00 -5.14 -1.13
CA GLY A 360 -23.41 -6.23 -1.94
C GLY A 360 -21.99 -5.97 -2.48
N SER A 361 -21.51 -4.71 -2.48
CA SER A 361 -20.10 -4.42 -2.81
C SER A 361 -19.14 -4.91 -1.71
N HIS A 362 -19.55 -4.73 -0.45
CA HIS A 362 -18.71 -4.89 0.75
C HIS A 362 -17.47 -4.00 0.76
N THR A 363 -17.48 -2.87 0.04
CA THR A 363 -16.40 -1.89 -0.02
C THR A 363 -16.92 -0.46 0.25
N PRO A 364 -16.09 0.45 0.81
CA PRO A 364 -16.50 1.81 1.17
C PRO A 364 -16.41 2.76 -0.04
N VAL A 365 -17.33 2.59 -1.00
CA VAL A 365 -17.26 3.25 -2.33
C VAL A 365 -17.18 4.77 -2.25
N ALA A 366 -17.91 5.45 -1.34
CA ALA A 366 -17.78 6.90 -1.19
C ALA A 366 -16.36 7.33 -0.79
N ALA A 367 -15.75 6.62 0.17
CA ALA A 367 -14.38 6.88 0.60
C ALA A 367 -13.33 6.57 -0.48
N VAL A 368 -13.58 5.57 -1.34
CA VAL A 368 -12.73 5.25 -2.52
C VAL A 368 -12.67 6.45 -3.49
N TRP A 369 -13.81 7.00 -3.90
CA TRP A 369 -13.85 8.10 -4.86
C TRP A 369 -13.36 9.42 -4.27
N ILE A 370 -13.61 9.70 -2.98
CA ILE A 370 -13.03 10.85 -2.27
C ILE A 370 -11.50 10.75 -2.21
N SER A 371 -10.95 9.56 -1.89
CA SER A 371 -9.50 9.33 -1.85
C SER A 371 -8.84 9.55 -3.22
N SER A 372 -9.47 9.05 -4.29
CA SER A 372 -9.00 9.23 -5.67
C SER A 372 -9.05 10.69 -6.12
N LEU A 373 -10.15 11.41 -5.83
CA LEU A 373 -10.29 12.83 -6.16
C LEU A 373 -9.24 13.70 -5.46
N LEU A 374 -8.98 13.47 -4.17
CA LEU A 374 -7.96 14.21 -3.44
C LEU A 374 -6.54 13.90 -3.96
N SER A 375 -6.26 12.65 -4.33
CA SER A 375 -4.99 12.28 -4.98
C SER A 375 -4.82 12.99 -6.33
N PHE A 376 -5.87 13.10 -7.13
CA PHE A 376 -5.86 13.92 -8.35
C PHE A 376 -5.59 15.40 -8.04
N CYS A 377 -6.18 15.99 -6.99
CA CYS A 377 -5.84 17.35 -6.57
C CYS A 377 -4.35 17.52 -6.21
N PHE A 378 -3.73 16.51 -5.58
CA PHE A 378 -2.28 16.50 -5.34
C PHE A 378 -1.46 16.28 -6.63
N ALA A 379 -1.97 15.51 -7.60
CA ALA A 379 -1.35 15.35 -8.92
C ALA A 379 -1.24 16.68 -9.69
N LEU A 380 -2.16 17.63 -9.51
CA LEU A 380 -2.14 18.94 -10.17
C LEU A 380 -0.84 19.74 -9.90
N PHE A 381 -0.18 19.52 -8.77
CA PHE A 381 1.08 20.19 -8.43
C PHE A 381 2.21 19.86 -9.43
N SER A 382 2.15 18.71 -10.11
CA SER A 382 3.10 18.30 -11.16
C SER A 382 3.10 19.22 -12.39
N LEU A 383 1.99 19.90 -12.70
CA LEU A 383 1.93 20.88 -13.80
C LEU A 383 2.85 22.08 -13.50
N LYS A 384 2.77 22.61 -12.28
CA LYS A 384 3.46 23.84 -11.88
C LYS A 384 4.97 23.64 -11.90
N SER A 385 5.49 22.73 -11.08
CA SER A 385 6.93 22.44 -11.02
C SER A 385 7.21 21.08 -10.40
N VAL A 386 8.30 20.43 -10.84
CA VAL A 386 8.86 19.24 -10.19
C VAL A 386 9.17 19.52 -8.71
N ILE A 387 9.63 20.72 -8.37
CA ILE A 387 9.87 21.15 -6.97
C ILE A 387 8.58 21.12 -6.15
N ALA A 388 7.46 21.57 -6.73
CA ALA A 388 6.16 21.58 -6.06
C ALA A 388 5.60 20.16 -5.87
N PHE A 389 5.86 19.26 -6.82
CA PHE A 389 5.48 17.85 -6.69
C PHE A 389 6.38 17.10 -5.70
N ASN A 390 7.69 17.37 -5.67
CA ASN A 390 8.61 16.80 -4.67
C ASN A 390 8.23 17.21 -3.25
N ALA A 391 7.67 18.41 -3.05
CA ALA A 391 7.11 18.83 -1.75
C ALA A 391 5.85 18.02 -1.35
N VAL A 392 5.05 17.54 -2.32
CA VAL A 392 3.95 16.59 -2.05
C VAL A 392 4.52 15.23 -1.64
N THR A 393 5.56 14.76 -2.31
CA THR A 393 6.27 13.52 -1.96
C THR A 393 6.79 13.55 -0.52
N THR A 394 7.53 14.60 -0.14
CA THR A 394 8.07 14.72 1.23
C THR A 394 6.98 14.94 2.27
N CYS A 395 5.90 15.67 1.95
CA CYS A 395 4.73 15.80 2.82
C CYS A 395 4.09 14.44 3.11
N GLY A 396 3.87 13.60 2.08
CA GLY A 396 3.37 12.23 2.24
C GLY A 396 4.29 11.36 3.10
N SER A 397 5.60 11.43 2.87
CA SER A 397 6.60 10.72 3.68
C SER A 397 6.57 11.16 5.15
N ILE A 398 6.60 12.46 5.44
CA ILE A 398 6.53 13.00 6.81
C ILE A 398 5.22 12.55 7.49
N SER A 399 4.11 12.58 6.76
CA SER A 399 2.80 12.20 7.28
C SER A 399 2.75 10.74 7.74
N PHE A 400 3.35 9.81 6.98
CA PHE A 400 3.53 8.43 7.43
C PHE A 400 4.48 8.33 8.65
N HIS A 401 5.59 9.08 8.69
CA HIS A 401 6.51 9.04 9.84
C HIS A 401 5.82 9.51 11.13
N VAL A 402 5.06 10.61 11.09
CA VAL A 402 4.23 11.05 12.23
C VAL A 402 3.26 9.95 12.65
N ALA A 403 2.59 9.32 11.68
CA ALA A 403 1.64 8.25 11.96
C ALA A 403 2.27 6.98 12.56
N TYR A 404 3.56 6.72 12.33
CA TYR A 404 4.28 5.58 12.91
C TYR A 404 5.04 5.90 14.22
N ILE A 405 5.45 7.15 14.45
CA ILE A 405 6.19 7.55 15.65
C ILE A 405 5.26 7.64 16.87
N VAL A 406 4.13 8.36 16.76
CA VAL A 406 3.21 8.58 17.89
C VAL A 406 2.71 7.28 18.56
N PRO A 407 2.33 6.18 17.87
CA PRO A 407 1.84 4.96 18.52
C PRO A 407 2.97 4.17 19.18
N ILE A 408 4.18 4.18 18.61
CA ILE A 408 5.36 3.56 19.21
C ILE A 408 5.75 4.32 20.49
N CYS A 409 5.76 5.66 20.45
CA CYS A 409 5.96 6.48 21.65
C CYS A 409 4.89 6.22 22.72
N LEU A 410 3.61 6.12 22.36
CA LEU A 410 2.54 5.83 23.32
C LEU A 410 2.62 4.40 23.89
N ARG A 411 3.04 3.39 23.11
CA ARG A 411 3.33 2.03 23.59
C ARG A 411 4.48 2.01 24.61
N LEU A 412 5.42 2.95 24.53
CA LEU A 412 6.52 3.11 25.48
C LEU A 412 6.14 3.95 26.72
N VAL A 413 5.32 4.99 26.57
CA VAL A 413 4.93 5.91 27.66
C VAL A 413 3.73 5.40 28.48
N CYS A 414 2.80 4.65 27.86
CA CYS A 414 1.58 4.16 28.49
C CYS A 414 1.47 2.61 28.50
N PRO A 415 2.49 1.84 28.91
CA PRO A 415 2.50 0.38 28.75
C PRO A 415 1.36 -0.32 29.51
N GLN A 416 0.92 0.20 30.65
CA GLN A 416 -0.24 -0.29 31.40
C GLN A 416 -1.58 -0.29 30.63
N ASN A 417 -1.72 0.48 29.55
CA ASN A 417 -2.92 0.47 28.70
C ASN A 417 -2.87 -0.63 27.61
N PHE A 418 -1.71 -1.24 27.37
CA PHE A 418 -1.51 -2.24 26.33
C PHE A 418 -1.82 -3.66 26.83
N LYS A 419 -2.59 -4.42 26.04
CA LYS A 419 -2.86 -5.84 26.27
C LYS A 419 -2.31 -6.65 25.08
N PRO A 420 -1.25 -7.46 25.27
CA PRO A 420 -0.63 -8.23 24.18
C PRO A 420 -1.63 -9.04 23.35
N GLY A 421 -1.33 -9.18 22.06
CA GLY A 421 -1.97 -10.14 21.17
C GLY A 421 -1.25 -11.49 21.16
N PRO A 422 -1.75 -12.47 20.37
CA PRO A 422 -1.07 -13.74 20.14
C PRO A 422 0.38 -13.59 19.65
N PHE A 423 0.66 -12.57 18.83
CA PHE A 423 2.01 -12.14 18.48
C PHE A 423 2.44 -10.99 19.39
N ASN A 424 3.60 -11.15 20.03
CA ASN A 424 4.24 -10.17 20.90
C ASN A 424 5.77 -10.29 20.74
N MET A 425 6.50 -9.22 21.07
CA MET A 425 7.97 -9.18 20.95
C MET A 425 8.71 -9.66 22.22
N GLY A 426 8.01 -10.28 23.18
CA GLY A 426 8.55 -10.61 24.49
C GLY A 426 8.46 -9.46 25.50
N ARG A 427 9.51 -9.29 26.31
CA ARG A 427 9.69 -8.21 27.29
C ARG A 427 10.96 -7.41 26.98
#